data_AF-A0A349SGP1-F1
#
_entry.id   AF-A0A349SGP1-F1
#
_cell.length_a   1.000
_cell.length_b   1.000
_cell.length_c   1.000
_cell.angle_alpha   90.00
_cell.angle_beta   90.00
_cell.angle_gamma   90.00
#
_symmetry.space_group_name_H-M   'P 1'
#
loop_
_entity.id
_entity.type
_entity.pdbx_description
1 polymer ?
#
loop_
_entity_poly.entity_id
_entity_poly.type
_entity_poly.pdbx_seq_one_letter_code
_entity_poly.pdbx_strand_id
1 'polypeptide(L)'
;AASTALIFLFLFVGLQGGGVGIQTIAKPVVTAEVLGRTHFGTISALVSFAYILGWAFGPSVAGIVWALSGYTAVLKVTFGLGLLGLLCVRLTIYLSRRQA
;
A
#
# COMPACT_ATOMS: atom_id res chain seq x y z
N ALA A 1 6.47 25.03 -17.24
CA ALA A 1 7.13 24.03 -16.35
C ALA A 1 6.36 23.84 -15.04
N ALA A 2 6.11 24.89 -14.25
CA ALA A 2 5.38 24.80 -12.98
C ALA A 2 3.95 24.24 -13.11
N SER A 3 3.20 24.66 -14.13
CA SER A 3 1.81 24.22 -14.36
C SER A 3 1.70 22.72 -14.62
N THR A 4 2.62 22.16 -15.41
CA THR A 4 2.67 20.71 -15.72
C THR A 4 3.00 19.89 -14.48
N ALA A 5 3.92 20.36 -13.64
CA ALA A 5 4.27 19.70 -12.38
C ALA A 5 3.06 19.64 -11.42
N LEU A 6 2.27 20.72 -11.33
CA LEU A 6 1.05 20.76 -10.52
C LEU A 6 0.02 19.72 -10.98
N ILE A 7 -0.18 19.57 -12.30
CA ILE A 7 -1.10 18.55 -12.84
C ILE A 7 -0.70 17.15 -12.39
N PHE A 8 0.59 16.80 -12.52
CA PHE A 8 1.08 15.50 -12.06
C PHE A 8 0.92 15.31 -10.55
N LEU A 9 1.12 16.37 -9.76
CA LEU A 9 0.95 16.33 -8.32
C LEU A 9 -0.52 16.09 -7.94
N PHE A 10 -1.47 16.80 -8.56
CA PHE A 10 -2.90 16.58 -8.34
C PHE A 10 -3.34 15.17 -8.74
N LEU A 11 -2.88 14.66 -9.89
CA LEU A 11 -3.15 13.29 -10.30
C LEU A 11 -2.58 12.29 -9.30
N PHE A 12 -1.34 12.48 -8.86
CA PHE A 12 -0.70 11.62 -7.86
C PHE A 12 -1.49 11.60 -6.55
N VAL A 13 -1.86 12.76 -6.02
CA VAL A 13 -2.62 12.88 -4.77
C VAL A 13 -4.02 12.29 -4.92
N GLY A 14 -4.71 12.54 -6.04
CA GLY A 14 -6.04 11.98 -6.29
C GLY A 14 -6.03 10.44 -6.37
N LEU A 15 -5.07 9.88 -7.11
CA LEU A 15 -4.91 8.43 -7.23
C LEU A 15 -4.47 7.79 -5.90
N GLN A 16 -3.51 8.40 -5.21
CA GLN A 16 -3.03 7.90 -3.92
C GLN A 16 -4.13 7.98 -2.85
N GLY A 17 -4.84 9.12 -2.77
CA GLY A 17 -5.93 9.34 -1.83
C GLY A 17 -7.09 8.38 -2.05
N GLY A 18 -7.48 8.14 -3.31
CA GLY A 18 -8.48 7.13 -3.65
C GLY A 18 -8.05 5.72 -3.21
N GLY A 19 -6.80 5.34 -3.47
CA GLY A 19 -6.26 4.05 -3.04
C GLY A 19 -6.23 3.87 -1.52
N VAL A 20 -5.82 4.90 -0.77
CA VAL A 20 -5.85 4.88 0.70
C VAL A 20 -7.29 4.81 1.22
N GLY A 21 -8.22 5.55 0.61
CA GLY A 21 -9.65 5.51 0.96
C GLY A 21 -10.28 4.13 0.76
N ILE A 22 -9.92 3.41 -0.31
CA ILE A 22 -10.39 2.03 -0.50
C ILE A 22 -9.81 1.11 0.58
N GLN A 23 -8.53 1.28 0.95
CA GLN A 23 -7.88 0.45 1.96
C GLN A 23 -8.53 0.54 3.35
N THR A 24 -9.07 1.70 3.75
CA THR A 24 -9.71 1.86 5.07
C THR A 24 -10.96 1.01 5.22
N ILE A 25 -11.68 0.74 4.12
CA ILE A 25 -12.86 -0.13 4.09
C ILE A 25 -12.45 -1.57 3.84
N ALA A 26 -11.60 -1.81 2.84
CA ALA A 26 -11.24 -3.15 2.40
C ALA A 26 -10.50 -3.95 3.49
N LYS A 27 -9.58 -3.31 4.22
CA LYS A 27 -8.74 -3.98 5.23
C LYS A 27 -9.57 -4.70 6.31
N PRO A 28 -10.52 -4.06 7.04
CA PRO A 28 -11.32 -4.75 8.04
C PRO A 28 -12.28 -5.78 7.42
N VAL A 29 -12.84 -5.51 6.23
CA VAL A 29 -13.76 -6.44 5.54
C VAL A 29 -13.04 -7.73 5.15
N VAL A 30 -11.90 -7.63 4.48
CA VAL A 30 -11.08 -8.79 4.07
C VAL A 30 -10.57 -9.55 5.30
N THR A 31 -10.15 -8.83 6.34
CA THR A 31 -9.74 -9.46 7.61
C THR A 31 -10.90 -10.28 8.21
N ALA A 32 -12.12 -9.74 8.22
CA ALA A 32 -13.29 -10.42 8.78
C ALA A 32 -13.74 -11.63 7.95
N GLU A 33 -13.58 -11.55 6.63
CA GLU A 33 -13.97 -12.60 5.70
C GLU A 33 -12.97 -13.76 5.70
N VAL A 34 -11.67 -13.46 5.69
CA VAL A 34 -10.61 -14.48 5.61
C VAL A 34 -10.30 -15.10 6.96
N LEU A 35 -10.23 -14.30 8.03
CA LEU A 35 -9.82 -14.77 9.37
C LEU A 35 -11.00 -15.01 10.30
N GLY A 36 -12.22 -14.70 9.86
CA GLY A 36 -13.44 -14.87 10.62
C GLY A 36 -13.83 -13.66 11.47
N ARG A 37 -15.05 -13.74 12.03
CA ARG A 37 -15.68 -12.66 12.81
C ARG A 37 -15.61 -12.87 14.32
N THR A 38 -15.30 -14.08 14.77
CA THR A 38 -15.09 -14.39 16.19
C THR A 38 -13.82 -13.72 16.68
N HIS A 39 -13.90 -12.95 17.77
CA HIS A 39 -12.78 -12.15 18.30
C HIS A 39 -12.15 -11.16 17.29
N PHE A 40 -12.96 -10.57 16.41
CA PHE A 40 -12.50 -9.64 15.36
C PHE A 40 -11.66 -8.47 15.89
N GLY A 41 -11.94 -7.97 17.10
CA GLY A 41 -11.14 -6.93 17.75
C GLY A 41 -9.67 -7.32 17.87
N THR A 42 -9.38 -8.52 18.38
CA THR A 42 -8.01 -9.03 18.57
C THR A 42 -7.32 -9.32 17.23
N ILE A 43 -8.03 -9.95 16.29
CA ILE A 43 -7.48 -10.30 14.97
C ILE A 43 -7.16 -9.02 14.18
N SER A 44 -8.09 -8.08 14.11
CA SER A 44 -7.88 -6.82 13.38
C SER A 44 -6.81 -5.95 14.02
N ALA A 45 -6.64 -6.00 15.35
CA ALA A 45 -5.55 -5.35 16.05
C ALA A 45 -4.18 -5.94 15.67
N LEU A 46 -4.06 -7.28 15.66
CA LEU A 46 -2.81 -7.97 15.28
C LEU A 46 -2.44 -7.69 13.82
N VAL A 47 -3.40 -7.74 12.89
CA VAL A 47 -3.18 -7.39 11.48
C VAL A 47 -2.79 -5.92 11.33
N SER A 48 -3.41 -5.04 12.12
CA SER A 48 -3.09 -3.61 12.08
C SER A 48 -1.72 -3.29 12.65
N PHE A 49 -1.22 -4.07 13.59
CA PHE A 49 0.13 -3.91 14.13
C PHE A 49 1.19 -4.03 13.02
N ALA A 50 1.14 -5.10 12.23
CA ALA A 50 2.05 -5.30 11.10
C ALA A 50 1.95 -4.15 10.07
N TYR A 51 0.74 -3.69 9.79
CA TYR A 51 0.50 -2.56 8.90
C TYR A 51 1.12 -1.25 9.43
N ILE A 52 0.91 -0.94 10.71
CA ILE A 52 1.43 0.29 11.35
C ILE A 52 2.95 0.26 11.39
N LEU A 53 3.58 -0.89 11.67
CA LEU A 53 5.03 -1.03 11.59
C LEU A 53 5.55 -0.67 10.20
N GLY A 54 4.91 -1.16 9.14
CA GLY A 54 5.27 -0.80 7.76
C GLY A 54 5.19 0.72 7.52
N TRP A 55 4.13 1.36 8.00
CA TRP A 55 3.99 2.83 7.93
C TRP A 55 5.04 3.58 8.73
N ALA A 56 5.45 3.05 9.89
CA ALA A 56 6.49 3.65 10.73
C ALA A 56 7.88 3.54 10.08
N PHE A 57 8.20 2.40 9.45
CA PHE A 57 9.49 2.21 8.77
C PHE A 57 9.57 2.89 7.40
N GLY A 58 8.43 3.16 6.75
CA GLY A 58 8.36 3.75 5.41
C GLY A 58 9.23 5.01 5.23
N PRO A 59 9.03 6.07 6.05
CA PRO A 59 9.83 7.30 5.96
C PRO A 59 11.32 7.08 6.19
N SER A 60 11.70 6.20 7.13
CA SER A 60 13.10 5.91 7.43
C SER A 60 13.80 5.25 6.24
N VAL A 61 13.16 4.25 5.63
CA VAL A 61 13.69 3.58 4.43
C VAL A 61 13.76 4.56 3.25
N ALA A 62 12.72 5.37 3.06
CA ALA A 62 12.70 6.39 2.01
C ALA A 62 13.81 7.44 2.20
N GLY A 63 14.06 7.86 3.44
CA GLY A 63 15.15 8.78 3.80
C GLY A 63 16.54 8.20 3.51
N ILE A 64 16.76 6.93 3.84
CA ILE A 64 18.02 6.23 3.52
C ILE A 64 18.23 6.17 2.00
N VAL A 65 17.21 5.78 1.23
CA VAL A 65 17.29 5.73 -0.25
C VAL A 65 17.57 7.13 -0.81
N TRP A 66 16.94 8.16 -0.26
CA TRP A 66 17.16 9.54 -0.69
C TRP A 66 18.60 9.99 -0.44
N ALA A 67 19.13 9.72 0.75
CA ALA A 67 20.49 10.12 1.14
C ALA A 67 21.56 9.47 0.26
N LEU A 68 21.36 8.23 -0.19
CA LEU A 68 22.34 7.49 -0.99
C LEU A 68 22.28 7.76 -2.49
N SER A 69 21.09 8.05 -3.04
CA SER A 69 20.87 8.01 -4.50
C SER A 69 20.00 9.16 -5.04
N GLY A 70 19.62 10.11 -4.19
CA GLY A 70 18.80 11.25 -4.58
C GLY A 70 17.31 10.93 -4.79
N TYR A 71 16.51 11.96 -5.08
CA TYR A 71 15.05 11.87 -5.07
C TYR A 71 14.50 10.99 -6.21
N THR A 72 15.15 11.01 -7.37
CA THR A 72 14.76 10.17 -8.53
C THR A 72 14.80 8.68 -8.18
N ALA A 73 15.74 8.25 -7.33
CA ALA A 73 15.80 6.86 -6.86
C ALA A 73 14.61 6.51 -5.97
N VAL A 74 14.21 7.41 -5.07
CA VAL A 74 13.01 7.23 -4.21
C VAL A 74 11.76 7.03 -5.06
N LEU A 75 11.58 7.83 -6.12
CA LEU A 75 10.46 7.68 -7.05
C LEU A 75 10.47 6.32 -7.76
N LYS A 76 11.63 5.87 -8.25
CA LYS A 76 11.75 4.55 -8.91
C LYS A 76 11.45 3.39 -7.95
N VAL A 77 11.97 3.45 -6.72
CA VAL A 77 11.75 2.42 -5.69
C VAL A 77 10.29 2.37 -5.27
N THR A 78 9.68 3.52 -4.98
CA THR A 78 8.27 3.59 -4.58
C THR A 78 7.32 3.14 -5.71
N PHE A 79 7.63 3.51 -6.96
CA PHE A 79 6.91 3.00 -8.13
C PHE A 79 7.05 1.48 -8.28
N GLY A 80 8.27 0.95 -8.11
CA GLY A 80 8.54 -0.48 -8.13
C GLY A 80 7.78 -1.25 -7.04
N LEU A 81 7.70 -0.71 -5.82
CA LEU A 81 6.89 -1.28 -4.74
C LEU A 81 5.39 -1.28 -5.09
N GLY A 82 4.90 -0.24 -5.77
CA GLY A 82 3.54 -0.21 -6.29
C GLY A 82 3.27 -1.34 -7.29
N LEU A 83 4.19 -1.59 -8.22
CA LEU A 83 4.10 -2.70 -9.17
C LEU A 83 4.15 -4.06 -8.47
N LEU A 84 5.03 -4.23 -7.47
CA LEU A 84 5.08 -5.44 -6.65
C LEU A 84 3.74 -5.69 -5.93
N GLY A 85 3.12 -4.65 -5.37
CA GLY A 85 1.79 -4.73 -4.77
C GLY A 85 0.73 -5.20 -5.77
N LEU A 86 0.75 -4.67 -7.00
CA LEU A 86 -0.15 -5.12 -8.07
C LEU A 86 0.08 -6.59 -8.42
N LEU A 87 1.34 -7.04 -8.48
CA LEU A 87 1.67 -8.45 -8.73
C LEU A 87 1.17 -9.36 -7.62
N CYS A 88 1.29 -8.95 -6.35
CA CYS A 88 0.74 -9.71 -5.22
C CYS A 88 -0.77 -9.89 -5.35
N VAL A 89 -1.51 -8.81 -5.64
CA VAL A 89 -2.97 -8.88 -5.83
C VAL A 89 -3.34 -9.80 -7.00
N ARG A 90 -2.63 -9.68 -8.13
CA ARG A 90 -2.83 -10.54 -9.30
C ARG A 90 -2.56 -12.00 -8.97
N LEU A 91 -1.49 -12.29 -8.22
CA LEU A 91 -1.15 -13.62 -7.78
C LEU A 91 -2.24 -14.20 -6.85
N THR A 92 -2.72 -13.42 -5.88
CA THR A 92 -3.82 -13.83 -5.00
C THR A 92 -5.08 -14.20 -5.79
N ILE A 93 -5.47 -13.37 -6.76
CA ILE A 93 -6.63 -13.65 -7.62
C ILE A 93 -6.42 -14.92 -8.45
N TYR A 94 -5.22 -15.10 -9.01
CA TYR A 94 -4.89 -16.28 -9.80
C TYR A 94 -4.94 -17.57 -8.97
N LEU A 95 -4.37 -17.54 -7.77
CA LEU A 95 -4.40 -18.69 -6.85
C LEU A 95 -5.81 -19.00 -6.36
N SER A 96 -6.61 -17.97 -6.06
CA SER A 96 -8.01 -18.16 -5.65
C SER A 96 -8.85 -18.80 -6.76
N ARG A 97 -8.65 -18.43 -8.02
CA ARG A 97 -9.33 -19.06 -9.18
C ARG A 97 -8.89 -20.50 -9.45
N ARG A 98 -7.72 -20.92 -8.95
CA ARG A 98 -7.28 -22.32 -9.06
C ARG A 98 -7.88 -23.23 -7.99
N GLN A 99 -8.37 -22.65 -6.89
CA GLN A 99 -8.95 -23.39 -5.77
C GLN A 99 -10.47 -23.50 -5.83
N ALA A 100 -11.12 -22.69 -6.68
CA ALA A 100 -12.55 -22.77 -7.01
C ALA A 100 -12.79 -23.66 -8.23
#